data_AF-A0A9W7ZDH9-F1
#
_entry.id   AF-A0A9W7ZDH9-F1
#
_cell.length_a   1.000
_cell.length_b   1.000
_cell.length_c   1.000
_cell.angle_alpha   90.00
_cell.angle_beta   90.00
_cell.angle_gamma   90.00
#
_symmetry.space_group_name_H-M   'P 1'
#
loop_
_entity.id
_entity.type
_entity.pdbx_description
1 polymer ?
#
loop_
_entity_poly.entity_id
_entity_poly.type
_entity_poly.pdbx_seq_one_letter_code
_entity_poly.pdbx_strand_id
1 'polypeptide(L)'
;MGTSTFSEYTVVCEISCAKVDASAPLDRLCLLGCGIPTGWGAVNYTAKVEEGAVIAVFGCGAIGLSVIQGAVAAKASKIIAIDINPGKFVMAKKFGATDFINPKDFGDKPIQQVIVENYDGGVDYSFECSGGNVDVMRSALECCHKGWGTSIIISVAASGQEIRTRPFMLVTGRVWKGSAFGGVKGRSQLPEFVQMYLTGKLNIDDYVTNEFGLADINKGFEAMRSPECIRPVIHMSK
;
A
#
# COMPACT_ATOMS: atom_id res chain seq x y z
N MET A 1 13.73 4.39 8.89
CA MET A 1 13.34 4.16 10.30
C MET A 1 14.25 4.97 11.21
N GLY A 2 13.78 5.37 12.40
CA GLY A 2 14.61 6.10 13.38
C GLY A 2 14.72 7.60 13.14
N THR A 3 13.61 8.27 12.82
CA THR A 3 13.58 9.72 12.53
C THR A 3 13.22 10.60 13.71
N SER A 4 12.57 10.05 14.75
CA SER A 4 12.13 10.77 15.96
C SER A 4 11.35 12.06 15.67
N THR A 5 10.35 11.97 14.77
CA THR A 5 9.60 13.13 14.26
C THR A 5 8.46 13.61 15.16
N PHE A 6 8.25 13.00 16.33
CA PHE A 6 7.30 13.49 17.35
C PHE A 6 8.01 14.44 18.33
N SER A 7 8.60 15.49 17.76
CA SER A 7 9.37 16.52 18.45
C SER A 7 9.44 17.75 17.53
N GLU A 8 9.45 18.96 18.09
CA GLU A 8 9.59 20.20 17.32
C GLU A 8 10.93 20.27 16.57
N TYR A 9 11.97 19.64 17.13
CA TYR A 9 13.29 19.50 16.52
C TYR A 9 13.77 18.05 16.59
N THR A 10 14.47 17.60 15.54
CA THR A 10 15.12 16.29 15.49
C THR A 10 16.47 16.40 14.80
N VAL A 11 17.36 15.45 15.09
CA VAL A 11 18.66 15.30 14.41
C VAL A 11 18.62 14.00 13.63
N VAL A 12 18.89 14.07 12.33
CA VAL A 12 18.92 12.91 11.44
C VAL A 12 20.25 12.85 10.69
N CYS A 13 20.63 11.65 10.27
CA CYS A 13 21.77 11.51 9.36
C CYS A 13 21.47 12.19 8.03
N GLU A 14 22.45 12.88 7.46
CA GLU A 14 22.31 13.59 6.17
C GLU A 14 21.81 12.66 5.05
N ILE A 15 22.23 11.39 5.05
CA ILE A 15 21.80 10.39 4.07
C ILE A 15 20.31 10.01 4.16
N SER A 16 19.63 10.42 5.22
CA SER A 16 18.20 10.22 5.45
C SER A 16 17.36 11.46 5.12
N CYS A 17 17.99 12.56 4.69
CA CYS A 17 17.31 13.83 4.42
C CYS A 17 17.10 14.04 2.92
N ALA A 18 15.83 14.06 2.48
CA ALA A 18 15.45 14.40 1.12
C ALA A 18 15.05 15.88 1.04
N LYS A 19 15.77 16.66 0.23
CA LYS A 19 15.41 18.06 -0.04
C LYS A 19 14.23 18.10 -1.00
N VAL A 20 13.16 18.78 -0.61
CA VAL A 20 11.92 18.93 -1.39
C VAL A 20 11.67 20.39 -1.75
N ASP A 21 10.69 20.62 -2.63
CA ASP A 21 10.24 21.96 -3.00
C ASP A 21 9.68 22.70 -1.78
N ALA A 22 10.16 23.93 -1.54
CA ALA A 22 9.76 24.73 -0.39
C ALA A 22 8.35 25.32 -0.54
N SER A 23 7.79 25.37 -1.76
CA SER A 23 6.42 25.86 -1.96
C SER A 23 5.34 24.81 -1.70
N ALA A 24 5.73 23.54 -1.51
CA ALA A 24 4.78 22.44 -1.33
C ALA A 24 4.29 22.35 0.14
N PRO A 25 3.00 22.06 0.36
CA PRO A 25 2.40 22.03 1.69
C PRO A 25 2.97 20.90 2.56
N LEU A 26 3.71 21.26 3.62
CA LEU A 26 4.42 20.31 4.48
C LEU A 26 3.48 19.38 5.27
N ASP A 27 2.26 19.83 5.56
CA ASP A 27 1.18 19.07 6.20
C ASP A 27 0.58 17.99 5.28
N ARG A 28 0.98 17.95 4.00
CA ARG A 28 0.72 16.86 3.06
C ARG A 28 1.98 16.06 2.76
N LEU A 29 3.09 16.76 2.51
CA LEU A 29 4.36 16.11 2.17
C LEU A 29 4.88 15.17 3.26
N CYS A 30 4.50 15.36 4.52
CA CYS A 30 4.85 14.48 5.63
C CYS A 30 4.49 13.00 5.37
N LEU A 31 3.48 12.73 4.52
CA LEU A 31 3.07 11.37 4.17
C LEU A 31 3.99 10.69 3.14
N LEU A 32 4.85 11.46 2.45
CA LEU A 32 5.84 10.95 1.50
C LEU A 32 7.06 10.32 2.19
N GLY A 33 7.15 10.36 3.52
CA GLY A 33 8.22 9.66 4.26
C GLY A 33 7.99 8.16 4.44
N CYS A 34 6.82 7.61 4.09
CA CYS A 34 6.46 6.23 4.41
C CYS A 34 5.47 5.59 3.43
N GLY A 35 4.18 5.56 3.78
CA GLY A 35 3.20 4.65 3.16
C GLY A 35 2.89 4.93 1.70
N ILE A 36 2.86 6.20 1.28
CA ILE A 36 2.52 6.58 -0.09
C ILE A 36 3.61 6.10 -1.08
N PRO A 37 4.90 6.46 -0.95
CA PRO A 37 5.92 5.93 -1.85
C PRO A 37 6.04 4.40 -1.78
N THR A 38 5.75 3.81 -0.62
CA THR A 38 5.80 2.36 -0.44
C THR A 38 4.83 1.63 -1.37
N GLY A 39 3.54 1.99 -1.35
CA GLY A 39 2.53 1.34 -2.21
C GLY A 39 2.73 1.66 -3.70
N TRP A 40 2.85 2.95 -4.03
CA TRP A 40 2.99 3.41 -5.41
C TRP A 40 4.27 2.88 -6.07
N GLY A 41 5.40 2.91 -5.34
CA GLY A 41 6.67 2.35 -5.81
C GLY A 41 6.63 0.83 -5.93
N ALA A 42 5.92 0.12 -5.04
CA ALA A 42 5.80 -1.33 -5.17
C ALA A 42 5.18 -1.72 -6.51
N VAL A 43 4.20 -0.96 -7.00
CA VAL A 43 3.61 -1.14 -8.34
C VAL A 43 4.61 -0.76 -9.45
N ASN A 44 5.12 0.47 -9.43
CA ASN A 44 5.80 1.06 -10.59
C ASN A 44 7.30 0.73 -10.66
N TYR A 45 7.95 0.41 -9.53
CA TYR A 45 9.39 0.13 -9.47
C TYR A 45 9.69 -1.34 -9.13
N THR A 46 8.98 -1.93 -8.17
CA THR A 46 9.26 -3.32 -7.73
C THR A 46 8.59 -4.36 -8.64
N ALA A 47 7.29 -4.22 -8.86
CA ALA A 47 6.52 -5.09 -9.75
C ALA A 47 6.74 -4.72 -11.21
N LYS A 48 6.82 -3.42 -11.52
CA LYS A 48 6.85 -2.86 -12.88
C LYS A 48 5.62 -3.27 -13.69
N VAL A 49 4.46 -3.11 -13.06
CA VAL A 49 3.16 -3.43 -13.63
C VAL A 49 2.99 -2.82 -15.02
N GLU A 50 2.56 -3.64 -15.98
CA GLU A 50 2.27 -3.24 -17.35
C GLU A 50 0.83 -2.73 -17.51
N GLU A 51 0.63 -1.90 -18.53
CA GLU A 51 -0.70 -1.43 -18.93
C GLU A 51 -1.62 -2.61 -19.27
N GLY A 52 -2.86 -2.57 -18.77
CA GLY A 52 -3.84 -3.62 -18.97
C GLY A 52 -3.81 -4.76 -17.95
N ALA A 53 -2.86 -4.78 -17.01
CA ALA A 53 -2.77 -5.83 -15.99
C ALA A 53 -4.01 -5.92 -15.07
N VAL A 54 -4.32 -7.13 -14.59
CA VAL A 54 -5.30 -7.42 -13.54
C VAL A 54 -4.59 -7.54 -12.20
N ILE A 55 -5.03 -6.77 -11.21
CA ILE A 55 -4.33 -6.62 -9.93
C ILE A 55 -5.24 -6.95 -8.75
N ALA A 56 -4.74 -7.74 -7.80
CA ALA A 56 -5.36 -7.91 -6.48
C ALA A 56 -4.60 -7.14 -5.40
N VAL A 57 -5.32 -6.40 -4.54
CA VAL A 57 -4.75 -5.64 -3.43
C VAL A 57 -5.38 -6.12 -2.11
N PHE A 58 -4.60 -6.81 -1.29
CA PHE A 58 -5.04 -7.33 0.00
C PHE A 58 -4.77 -6.30 1.11
N GLY A 59 -5.83 -5.74 1.67
CA GLY A 59 -5.83 -4.70 2.69
C GLY A 59 -5.96 -3.30 2.10
N CYS A 60 -7.02 -2.59 2.49
CA CYS A 60 -7.36 -1.25 1.99
C CYS A 60 -6.99 -0.12 2.98
N GLY A 61 -5.87 -0.28 3.69
CA GLY A 61 -5.26 0.80 4.48
C GLY A 61 -4.43 1.75 3.59
N ALA A 62 -3.71 2.70 4.19
CA ALA A 62 -2.94 3.68 3.43
C ALA A 62 -1.95 3.09 2.40
N ILE A 63 -1.30 1.96 2.72
CA ILE A 63 -0.41 1.29 1.76
C ILE A 63 -1.23 0.70 0.60
N GLY A 64 -2.33 0.00 0.88
CA GLY A 64 -3.18 -0.58 -0.16
C GLY A 64 -3.83 0.46 -1.05
N LEU A 65 -4.32 1.58 -0.49
CA LEU A 65 -4.80 2.72 -1.27
C LEU A 65 -3.69 3.30 -2.16
N SER A 66 -2.45 3.31 -1.68
CA SER A 66 -1.30 3.73 -2.49
C SER A 66 -0.96 2.75 -3.61
N VAL A 67 -1.10 1.44 -3.37
CA VAL A 67 -0.99 0.42 -4.44
C VAL A 67 -2.09 0.63 -5.48
N ILE A 68 -3.35 0.85 -5.07
CA ILE A 68 -4.46 1.11 -5.99
C ILE A 68 -4.16 2.33 -6.87
N GLN A 69 -3.72 3.44 -6.26
CA GLN A 69 -3.32 4.64 -7.01
C GLN A 69 -2.13 4.38 -7.95
N GLY A 70 -1.13 3.62 -7.50
CA GLY A 70 -0.02 3.20 -8.35
C GLY A 70 -0.48 2.35 -9.55
N ALA A 71 -1.46 1.48 -9.34
CA ALA A 71 -2.06 0.65 -10.38
C ALA A 71 -2.85 1.47 -11.40
N VAL A 72 -3.58 2.51 -10.96
CA VAL A 72 -4.21 3.48 -11.86
C VAL A 72 -3.16 4.19 -12.71
N ALA A 73 -2.06 4.64 -12.10
CA ALA A 73 -0.97 5.30 -12.83
C ALA A 73 -0.31 4.36 -13.86
N ALA A 74 -0.22 3.05 -13.55
CA ALA A 74 0.25 2.01 -14.46
C ALA A 74 -0.82 1.58 -15.49
N LYS A 75 -2.04 2.13 -15.43
CA LYS A 75 -3.19 1.81 -16.30
C LYS A 75 -3.57 0.32 -16.26
N ALA A 76 -3.63 -0.25 -15.06
CA ALA A 76 -4.19 -1.58 -14.85
C ALA A 76 -5.65 -1.63 -15.35
N SER A 77 -6.06 -2.74 -15.98
CA SER A 77 -7.43 -2.90 -16.52
C SER A 77 -8.44 -3.20 -15.41
N LYS A 78 -8.01 -3.92 -14.37
CA LYS A 78 -8.81 -4.29 -13.21
C LYS A 78 -7.98 -4.17 -11.94
N ILE A 79 -8.57 -3.55 -10.91
CA ILE A 79 -7.95 -3.34 -9.61
C ILE A 79 -8.93 -3.82 -8.54
N ILE A 80 -8.65 -5.01 -8.00
CA ILE A 80 -9.51 -5.75 -7.08
C ILE A 80 -9.07 -5.43 -5.66
N ALA A 81 -9.90 -4.66 -4.95
CA ALA A 81 -9.69 -4.32 -3.55
C ALA A 81 -10.26 -5.41 -2.63
N ILE A 82 -9.41 -5.97 -1.76
CA ILE A 82 -9.76 -7.08 -0.87
C ILE A 82 -9.57 -6.63 0.57
N ASP A 83 -10.64 -6.55 1.37
CA ASP A 83 -10.58 -6.20 2.79
C ASP A 83 -11.76 -6.84 3.53
N ILE A 84 -11.56 -7.16 4.81
CA ILE A 84 -12.61 -7.73 5.67
C ILE A 84 -13.60 -6.68 6.18
N ASN A 85 -13.27 -5.39 6.03
CA ASN A 85 -14.14 -4.28 6.34
C ASN A 85 -14.68 -3.64 5.05
N PRO A 86 -15.95 -3.89 4.69
CA PRO A 86 -16.54 -3.33 3.47
C PRO A 86 -16.63 -1.80 3.48
N GLY A 87 -16.61 -1.16 4.65
CA GLY A 87 -16.59 0.31 4.76
C GLY A 87 -15.37 0.95 4.08
N LYS A 88 -14.26 0.21 3.96
CA LYS A 88 -13.05 0.70 3.28
C LYS A 88 -13.17 0.72 1.76
N PHE A 89 -14.14 0.02 1.18
CA PHE A 89 -14.32 -0.02 -0.27
C PHE A 89 -14.76 1.31 -0.86
N VAL A 90 -15.43 2.16 -0.08
CA VAL A 90 -15.78 3.53 -0.50
C VAL A 90 -14.51 4.31 -0.82
N MET A 91 -13.50 4.25 0.06
CA MET A 91 -12.23 4.91 -0.17
C MET A 91 -11.44 4.21 -1.27
N ALA A 92 -11.36 2.87 -1.28
CA ALA A 92 -10.68 2.14 -2.34
C ALA A 92 -11.22 2.50 -3.74
N LYS A 93 -12.54 2.64 -3.88
CA LYS A 93 -13.20 3.11 -5.11
C LYS A 93 -12.77 4.52 -5.50
N LYS A 94 -12.71 5.44 -4.53
CA LYS A 94 -12.24 6.82 -4.76
C LYS A 94 -10.81 6.86 -5.30
N PHE A 95 -9.95 5.95 -4.84
CA PHE A 95 -8.57 5.82 -5.29
C PHE A 95 -8.40 5.05 -6.61
N GLY A 96 -9.47 4.42 -7.13
CA GLY A 96 -9.50 3.80 -8.45
C GLY A 96 -9.68 2.28 -8.47
N ALA A 97 -10.00 1.63 -7.35
CA ALA A 97 -10.39 0.22 -7.36
C ALA A 97 -11.67 0.01 -8.18
N THR A 98 -11.69 -1.04 -8.99
CA THR A 98 -12.78 -1.37 -9.92
C THR A 98 -13.68 -2.47 -9.38
N ASP A 99 -13.12 -3.39 -8.60
CA ASP A 99 -13.80 -4.57 -8.09
C ASP A 99 -13.51 -4.70 -6.58
N PHE A 100 -14.43 -5.30 -5.82
CA PHE A 100 -14.36 -5.34 -4.36
C PHE A 100 -14.72 -6.74 -3.86
N ILE A 101 -13.91 -7.28 -2.96
CA ILE A 101 -14.12 -8.62 -2.40
C ILE A 101 -13.92 -8.58 -0.89
N ASN A 102 -14.96 -8.93 -0.14
CA ASN A 102 -14.84 -9.23 1.28
C ASN A 102 -14.72 -10.74 1.46
N PRO A 103 -13.59 -11.27 1.98
CA PRO A 103 -13.40 -12.71 2.16
C PRO A 103 -14.49 -13.37 3.01
N LYS A 104 -15.14 -12.62 3.91
CA LYS A 104 -16.22 -13.14 4.78
C LYS A 104 -17.49 -13.51 4.02
N ASP A 105 -17.66 -13.03 2.79
CA ASP A 105 -18.85 -13.30 1.99
C ASP A 105 -18.82 -14.69 1.33
N PHE A 106 -17.71 -15.44 1.49
CA PHE A 106 -17.47 -16.72 0.81
C PHE A 106 -17.37 -17.92 1.77
N GLY A 107 -17.76 -17.76 3.03
CA GLY A 107 -17.74 -18.85 4.04
C GLY A 107 -16.35 -19.45 4.19
N ASP A 108 -16.25 -20.78 4.08
CA ASP A 108 -14.99 -21.53 4.23
C ASP A 108 -14.14 -21.57 2.94
N LYS A 109 -14.63 -20.98 1.84
CA LYS A 109 -13.91 -21.01 0.57
C LYS A 109 -12.65 -20.13 0.64
N PRO A 110 -11.46 -20.67 0.37
CA PRO A 110 -10.23 -19.87 0.38
C PRO A 110 -10.30 -18.72 -0.63
N ILE A 111 -9.94 -17.51 -0.18
CA ILE A 111 -10.05 -16.29 -0.99
C ILE A 111 -9.25 -16.38 -2.30
N GLN A 112 -8.11 -17.08 -2.30
CA GLN A 112 -7.33 -17.29 -3.52
C GLN A 112 -8.08 -18.10 -4.58
N GLN A 113 -8.95 -19.04 -4.18
CA GLN A 113 -9.76 -19.82 -5.13
C GLN A 113 -10.88 -18.97 -5.71
N VAL A 114 -11.51 -18.13 -4.87
CA VAL A 114 -12.51 -17.15 -5.34
C VAL A 114 -11.90 -16.27 -6.44
N ILE A 115 -10.70 -15.75 -6.22
CA ILE A 115 -10.02 -14.90 -7.21
C ILE A 115 -9.66 -15.70 -8.47
N VAL A 116 -9.06 -16.89 -8.34
CA VAL A 116 -8.69 -17.72 -9.49
C VAL A 116 -9.90 -18.04 -10.38
N GLU A 117 -11.05 -18.35 -9.79
CA GLU A 117 -12.27 -18.68 -10.55
C GLU A 117 -12.93 -17.48 -11.22
N ASN A 118 -12.86 -16.29 -10.60
CA ASN A 118 -13.54 -15.09 -11.12
C ASN A 118 -12.67 -14.27 -12.08
N TYR A 119 -11.35 -14.52 -12.12
CA TYR A 119 -10.39 -13.74 -12.91
C TYR A 119 -9.52 -14.66 -13.77
N ASP A 120 -10.16 -15.51 -14.58
CA ASP A 120 -9.56 -16.32 -15.65
C ASP A 120 -8.27 -17.08 -15.25
N GLY A 121 -8.24 -17.69 -14.06
CA GLY A 121 -7.09 -18.45 -13.58
C GLY A 121 -6.14 -17.71 -12.63
N GLY A 122 -6.41 -16.44 -12.34
CA GLY A 122 -5.71 -15.64 -11.34
C GLY A 122 -5.27 -14.27 -11.86
N VAL A 123 -4.74 -13.43 -10.96
CA VAL A 123 -4.32 -12.06 -11.29
C VAL A 123 -2.87 -11.98 -11.79
N ASP A 124 -2.55 -11.00 -12.63
CA ASP A 124 -1.19 -10.77 -13.08
C ASP A 124 -0.28 -10.36 -11.92
N TYR A 125 -0.81 -9.51 -11.04
CA TYR A 125 -0.10 -9.06 -9.84
C TYR A 125 -0.98 -9.10 -8.60
N SER A 126 -0.40 -9.51 -7.48
CA SER A 126 -1.02 -9.33 -6.17
C SER A 126 -0.12 -8.56 -5.21
N PHE A 127 -0.70 -7.68 -4.40
CA PHE A 127 0.01 -6.90 -3.40
C PHE A 127 -0.57 -7.16 -2.02
N GLU A 128 0.25 -7.62 -1.09
CA GLU A 128 -0.15 -7.87 0.29
C GLU A 128 0.19 -6.67 1.19
N CYS A 129 -0.86 -6.03 1.71
CA CYS A 129 -0.85 -4.78 2.47
C CYS A 129 -1.71 -4.86 3.76
N SER A 130 -2.04 -6.06 4.24
CA SER A 130 -3.08 -6.32 5.24
C SER A 130 -2.57 -6.41 6.69
N GLY A 131 -1.32 -6.00 6.94
CA GLY A 131 -0.78 -5.84 8.29
C GLY A 131 0.02 -7.03 8.83
N GLY A 132 0.67 -7.81 7.96
CA GLY A 132 1.67 -8.79 8.36
C GLY A 132 1.16 -10.21 8.52
N ASN A 133 -0.07 -10.51 8.08
CA ASN A 133 -0.64 -11.85 8.18
C ASN A 133 -0.05 -12.78 7.11
N VAL A 134 0.73 -13.78 7.54
CA VAL A 134 1.42 -14.73 6.64
C VAL A 134 0.46 -15.64 5.85
N ASP A 135 -0.74 -15.91 6.36
CA ASP A 135 -1.74 -16.68 5.61
C ASP A 135 -2.33 -15.84 4.47
N VAL A 136 -2.49 -14.52 4.67
CA VAL A 136 -2.90 -13.62 3.58
C VAL A 136 -1.78 -13.45 2.56
N MET A 137 -0.51 -13.41 2.99
CA MET A 137 0.65 -13.42 2.07
C MET A 137 0.65 -14.66 1.18
N ARG A 138 0.32 -15.83 1.75
CA ARG A 138 0.14 -17.07 0.99
C ARG A 138 -1.03 -16.96 0.01
N SER A 139 -2.20 -16.49 0.44
CA SER A 139 -3.35 -16.31 -0.44
C SER A 139 -3.06 -15.34 -1.59
N ALA A 140 -2.31 -14.27 -1.35
CA ALA A 140 -1.87 -13.35 -2.40
C ALA A 140 -1.04 -14.06 -3.47
N LEU A 141 -0.03 -14.85 -3.08
CA LEU A 141 0.72 -15.67 -4.04
C LEU A 141 -0.17 -16.66 -4.78
N GLU A 142 -1.00 -17.41 -4.06
CA GLU A 142 -1.77 -18.51 -4.65
C GLU A 142 -2.90 -18.02 -5.58
N CYS A 143 -3.32 -16.75 -5.47
CA CYS A 143 -4.30 -16.14 -6.37
C CYS A 143 -3.71 -15.56 -7.66
N CYS A 144 -2.37 -15.46 -7.75
CA CYS A 144 -1.70 -15.00 -8.98
C CYS A 144 -1.91 -15.99 -10.12
N HIS A 145 -1.88 -15.53 -11.36
CA HIS A 145 -2.04 -16.34 -12.55
C HIS A 145 -0.88 -17.35 -12.70
N LYS A 146 -1.20 -18.57 -13.14
CA LYS A 146 -0.18 -19.59 -13.44
C LYS A 146 0.65 -19.15 -14.65
N GLY A 147 1.97 -19.32 -14.59
CA GLY A 147 2.87 -19.04 -15.71
C GLY A 147 3.62 -17.72 -15.58
N TRP A 148 2.96 -16.64 -15.15
CA TRP A 148 3.58 -15.30 -15.09
C TRP A 148 3.23 -14.46 -13.85
N GLY A 149 2.24 -14.86 -13.07
CA GLY A 149 1.71 -14.01 -12.00
C GLY A 149 2.74 -13.72 -10.90
N THR A 150 2.77 -12.48 -10.42
CA THR A 150 3.77 -12.01 -9.43
C THR A 150 3.12 -11.46 -8.17
N SER A 151 3.48 -12.03 -7.02
CA SER A 151 3.02 -11.55 -5.71
C SER A 151 4.09 -10.72 -5.00
N ILE A 152 3.68 -9.56 -4.50
CA ILE A 152 4.50 -8.60 -3.78
C ILE A 152 4.06 -8.53 -2.32
N ILE A 153 4.95 -8.90 -1.40
CA ILE A 153 4.75 -8.65 0.03
C ILE A 153 5.25 -7.23 0.35
N ILE A 154 4.36 -6.41 0.90
CA ILE A 154 4.69 -5.05 1.37
C ILE A 154 4.57 -4.96 2.89
N SER A 155 3.59 -5.66 3.48
CA SER A 155 3.40 -5.63 4.92
C SER A 155 4.53 -6.33 5.68
N VAL A 156 4.71 -5.97 6.95
CA VAL A 156 5.76 -6.49 7.81
C VAL A 156 5.14 -7.47 8.80
N ALA A 157 5.51 -8.74 8.70
CA ALA A 157 5.06 -9.77 9.63
C ALA A 157 5.68 -9.60 11.02
N ALA A 158 5.01 -10.12 12.05
CA ALA A 158 5.55 -10.16 13.40
C ALA A 158 6.80 -11.08 13.46
N SER A 159 7.62 -10.87 14.49
CA SER A 159 8.84 -11.67 14.70
C SER A 159 8.54 -13.17 14.77
N GLY A 160 9.35 -13.98 14.09
CA GLY A 160 9.22 -15.44 14.07
C GLY A 160 8.11 -16.00 13.18
N GLN A 161 7.37 -15.17 12.45
CA GLN A 161 6.38 -15.63 11.49
C GLN A 161 7.03 -16.09 10.18
N GLU A 162 6.51 -17.15 9.58
CA GLU A 162 7.02 -17.73 8.34
C GLU A 162 5.92 -17.81 7.28
N ILE A 163 6.29 -17.43 6.05
CA ILE A 163 5.44 -17.65 4.88
C ILE A 163 5.66 -19.07 4.34
N ARG A 164 4.60 -19.66 3.80
CA ARG A 164 4.64 -21.03 3.24
C ARG A 164 3.76 -21.15 2.01
N THR A 165 4.19 -21.99 1.08
CA THR A 165 3.39 -22.44 -0.07
C THR A 165 3.93 -23.78 -0.58
N ARG A 166 3.24 -24.41 -1.53
CA ARG A 166 3.75 -25.59 -2.22
C ARG A 166 4.76 -25.14 -3.29
N PRO A 167 5.96 -25.75 -3.41
CA PRO A 167 6.95 -25.36 -4.43
C PRO A 167 6.41 -25.36 -5.86
N PHE A 168 5.42 -26.21 -6.13
CA PHE A 168 4.73 -26.26 -7.42
C PHE A 168 4.11 -24.92 -7.83
N MET A 169 3.72 -24.07 -6.88
CA MET A 169 3.19 -22.72 -7.18
C MET A 169 4.24 -21.87 -7.90
N LEU A 170 5.52 -22.00 -7.53
CA LEU A 170 6.63 -21.27 -8.13
C LEU A 170 7.16 -21.97 -9.39
N VAL A 171 7.28 -23.30 -9.37
CA VAL A 171 7.68 -24.10 -10.55
C VAL A 171 6.76 -23.84 -11.73
N THR A 172 5.47 -23.61 -11.48
CA THR A 172 4.50 -23.28 -12.52
C THR A 172 4.48 -21.80 -12.93
N GLY A 173 5.53 -21.04 -12.62
CA GLY A 173 5.81 -19.73 -13.20
C GLY A 173 5.41 -18.52 -12.35
N ARG A 174 4.91 -18.71 -11.11
CA ARG A 174 4.67 -17.57 -10.22
C ARG A 174 5.96 -17.05 -9.60
N VAL A 175 6.00 -15.76 -9.31
CA VAL A 175 7.12 -15.11 -8.62
C VAL A 175 6.65 -14.54 -7.29
N TRP A 176 7.41 -14.78 -6.21
CA TRP A 176 7.17 -14.18 -4.91
C TRP A 176 8.32 -13.24 -4.55
N LYS A 177 8.02 -11.96 -4.34
CA LYS A 177 9.02 -10.93 -3.99
C LYS A 177 8.51 -10.01 -2.88
N GLY A 178 9.43 -9.28 -2.24
CA GLY A 178 9.10 -8.23 -1.27
C GLY A 178 9.38 -6.84 -1.82
N SER A 179 8.84 -5.81 -1.18
CA SER A 179 9.15 -4.40 -1.48
C SER A 179 9.40 -3.60 -0.22
N ALA A 180 10.59 -3.01 -0.09
CA ALA A 180 10.93 -2.08 0.98
C ALA A 180 10.84 -0.65 0.45
N PHE A 181 10.02 0.18 1.09
CA PHE A 181 9.76 1.57 0.65
C PHE A 181 9.41 1.68 -0.83
N GLY A 182 8.75 0.66 -1.39
CA GLY A 182 8.37 0.62 -2.81
C GLY A 182 9.54 0.46 -3.78
N GLY A 183 10.77 0.22 -3.30
CA GLY A 183 11.98 0.31 -4.12
C GLY A 183 12.39 1.76 -4.44
N VAL A 184 11.79 2.75 -3.77
CA VAL A 184 12.09 4.17 -3.95
C VAL A 184 13.43 4.51 -3.26
N LYS A 185 14.32 5.19 -3.99
CA LYS A 185 15.53 5.79 -3.44
C LYS A 185 15.18 7.14 -2.81
N GLY A 186 14.94 7.16 -1.50
CA GLY A 186 14.42 8.31 -0.76
C GLY A 186 14.97 9.68 -1.18
N ARG A 187 16.29 9.91 -1.05
CA ARG A 187 16.91 11.21 -1.36
C ARG A 187 16.71 11.65 -2.81
N SER A 188 16.87 10.72 -3.76
CA SER A 188 16.90 11.05 -5.19
C SER A 188 15.53 11.06 -5.84
N GLN A 189 14.57 10.28 -5.32
CA GLN A 189 13.28 10.07 -5.97
C GLN A 189 12.10 10.70 -5.25
N LEU A 190 12.18 11.00 -3.94
CA LEU A 190 11.08 11.72 -3.26
C LEU A 190 10.74 13.08 -3.87
N PRO A 191 11.68 13.88 -4.41
CA PRO A 191 11.33 15.10 -5.13
C PRO A 191 10.37 14.87 -6.30
N GLU A 192 10.43 13.72 -6.98
CA GLU A 192 9.51 13.37 -8.06
C GLU A 192 8.09 13.15 -7.54
N PHE A 193 7.93 12.53 -6.36
CA PHE A 193 6.62 12.36 -5.71
C PHE A 193 6.00 13.71 -5.34
N VAL A 194 6.80 14.67 -4.90
CA VAL A 194 6.35 16.04 -4.64
C VAL A 194 5.84 16.68 -5.92
N GLN A 195 6.56 16.54 -7.04
CA GLN A 195 6.11 17.06 -8.33
C GLN A 195 4.85 16.35 -8.84
N MET A 196 4.72 15.03 -8.65
CA MET A 196 3.48 14.32 -8.97
C MET A 196 2.30 14.85 -8.15
N TYR A 197 2.50 15.18 -6.89
CA TYR A 197 1.46 15.80 -6.06
C TYR A 197 1.08 17.20 -6.56
N LEU A 198 2.06 18.07 -6.77
CA LEU A 198 1.82 19.45 -7.25
C LEU A 198 1.15 19.49 -8.63
N THR A 199 1.40 18.49 -9.48
CA THR A 199 0.77 18.37 -10.81
C THR A 199 -0.53 17.57 -10.80
N GLY A 200 -1.04 17.16 -9.63
CA GLY A 200 -2.31 16.42 -9.48
C GLY A 200 -2.26 14.96 -9.94
N LYS A 201 -1.08 14.41 -10.23
CA LYS A 201 -0.87 13.02 -10.62
C LYS A 201 -0.80 12.06 -9.42
N LEU A 202 -0.59 12.59 -8.22
CA LEU A 202 -0.58 11.84 -6.98
C LEU A 202 -1.50 12.54 -5.97
N ASN A 203 -2.60 11.89 -5.62
CA ASN A 203 -3.47 12.27 -4.52
C ASN A 203 -2.76 11.99 -3.19
N ILE A 204 -2.63 13.02 -2.36
CA ILE A 204 -2.17 12.93 -0.97
C ILE A 204 -3.26 13.38 0.00
N ASP A 205 -4.09 14.36 -0.40
CA ASP A 205 -5.06 15.00 0.48
C ASP A 205 -6.07 14.01 1.07
N ASP A 206 -6.53 13.03 0.28
CA ASP A 206 -7.52 12.05 0.74
C ASP A 206 -6.99 11.02 1.75
N TYR A 207 -5.67 10.97 1.96
CA TYR A 207 -5.10 10.16 3.03
C TYR A 207 -5.26 10.82 4.39
N VAL A 208 -5.34 12.16 4.45
CA VAL A 208 -5.43 12.92 5.70
C VAL A 208 -6.88 12.90 6.19
N THR A 209 -7.17 12.00 7.13
CA THR A 209 -8.52 11.83 7.69
C THR A 209 -8.71 12.61 8.99
N ASN A 210 -7.62 12.94 9.67
CA ASN A 210 -7.65 13.60 10.96
C ASN A 210 -6.45 14.53 11.10
N GLU A 211 -6.64 15.62 11.83
CA GLU A 211 -5.57 16.55 12.16
C GLU A 211 -5.62 16.86 13.65
N PHE A 212 -4.46 16.83 14.31
CA PHE A 212 -4.32 17.12 15.73
C PHE A 212 -3.12 18.04 15.96
N GLY A 213 -3.08 18.76 17.08
CA GLY A 213 -1.86 19.40 17.58
C GLY A 213 -0.96 18.40 18.31
N LEU A 214 0.32 18.73 18.49
CA LEU A 214 1.26 17.88 19.23
C LEU A 214 0.80 17.60 20.66
N ALA A 215 0.17 18.57 21.34
CA ALA A 215 -0.41 18.39 22.67
C ALA A 215 -1.49 17.29 22.72
N ASP A 216 -2.16 17.05 21.59
CA ASP A 216 -3.25 16.09 21.43
C ASP A 216 -2.80 14.79 20.74
N ILE A 217 -1.48 14.50 20.68
CA ILE A 217 -0.94 13.34 19.95
C ILE A 217 -1.59 12.01 20.37
N ASN A 218 -1.98 11.86 21.63
CA ASN A 218 -2.67 10.66 22.13
C ASN A 218 -4.03 10.43 21.45
N LYS A 219 -4.78 11.49 21.13
CA LYS A 219 -6.02 11.38 20.32
C LYS A 219 -5.71 10.88 18.91
N GLY A 220 -4.54 11.23 18.37
CA GLY A 220 -4.04 10.66 17.11
C GLY A 220 -3.84 9.14 17.18
N PHE A 221 -3.28 8.63 18.27
CA PHE A 221 -3.17 7.18 18.51
C PHE A 221 -4.53 6.50 18.65
N GLU A 222 -5.48 7.15 19.32
CA GLU A 222 -6.86 6.64 19.44
C GLU A 222 -7.56 6.58 18.09
N ALA A 223 -7.44 7.64 17.29
CA ALA A 223 -8.00 7.70 15.95
C ALA A 223 -7.50 6.54 15.07
N MET A 224 -6.21 6.18 15.13
CA MET A 224 -5.66 5.05 14.37
C MET A 224 -6.28 3.68 14.67
N ARG A 225 -7.01 3.54 15.79
CA ARG A 225 -7.76 2.31 16.10
C ARG A 225 -9.09 2.23 15.35
N SER A 226 -9.60 3.37 14.89
CA SER A 226 -10.83 3.45 14.12
C SER A 226 -10.54 3.08 12.66
N PRO A 227 -11.42 2.27 12.02
CA PRO A 227 -11.26 1.90 10.62
C PRO A 227 -11.43 3.06 9.63
N GLU A 228 -12.02 4.18 10.08
CA GLU A 228 -12.18 5.41 9.32
C GLU A 228 -10.89 6.23 9.21
N CYS A 229 -9.92 5.98 10.12
CA CYS A 229 -8.65 6.69 10.11
C CYS A 229 -7.66 6.07 9.11
N ILE A 230 -7.14 6.88 8.20
CA ILE A 230 -6.10 6.48 7.23
C ILE A 230 -4.75 7.04 7.66
N ARG A 231 -4.65 8.38 7.74
CA ARG A 231 -3.48 9.08 8.28
C ARG A 231 -3.92 10.27 9.13
N PRO A 232 -3.62 10.25 10.44
CA PRO A 232 -3.65 11.46 11.24
C PRO A 232 -2.38 12.29 10.98
N VAL A 233 -2.54 13.60 10.81
CA VAL A 233 -1.43 14.56 10.72
C VAL A 233 -1.31 15.34 12.04
N ILE A 234 -0.09 15.44 12.55
CA ILE A 234 0.22 16.18 13.79
C ILE A 234 0.87 17.50 13.43
N HIS A 235 0.25 18.60 13.88
CA HIS A 235 0.76 19.96 13.73
C HIS A 235 1.63 20.31 14.94
N MET A 236 2.85 20.78 14.69
CA MET A 236 3.79 21.13 15.76
C MET A 236 3.42 22.44 16.48
N SER A 237 2.73 23.36 15.81
CA SER A 237 2.45 24.72 16.28
C SER A 237 0.97 25.10 16.32
N LYS A 238 0.06 24.13 16.47
CA LYS A 238 -1.36 24.39 16.78
C LYS A 238 -1.58 24.46 18.29
#